data_AF-A0A5C6ZEE3-F1
#
_entry.id   AF-A0A5C6ZEE3-F1
#
_cell.length_a   1.000
_cell.length_b   1.000
_cell.length_c   1.000
_cell.angle_alpha   90.00
_cell.angle_beta   90.00
_cell.angle_gamma   90.00
#
_symmetry.space_group_name_H-M   'P 1'
#
loop_
_entity.id
_entity.type
_entity.pdbx_description
1 polymer ?
#
loop_
_entity_poly.entity_id
_entity_poly.type
_entity_poly.pdbx_seq_one_letter_code
_entity_poly.pdbx_strand_id
1 'polypeptide(L)'
;MLLQAEAIKEYISDYDALRFAIWYHDIICKATKGNNETKSAEFAINQLKATNFSKNRMEIVQNLIKSTQKHKVICPDNTDNAFLLDMDLSILGNDWSSYQSYIQNIRKEYAIYPDLIYKSGRKKVLQQFLKQERIYITKHYFERFEKQARLNIERELLL
;
A
#
# COMPACT_ATOMS: atom_id res chain seq x y z
N MET A 1 -0.42 0.66 -9.63
CA MET A 1 0.57 -0.36 -9.22
C MET A 1 1.06 -1.24 -10.37
N LEU A 2 0.21 -1.93 -11.14
CA LEU A 2 0.69 -2.86 -12.20
C LEU A 2 1.65 -2.23 -13.22
N LEU A 3 1.33 -1.04 -13.73
CA LEU A 3 2.23 -0.29 -14.65
C LEU A 3 3.57 0.03 -13.99
N GLN A 4 3.58 0.33 -12.68
CA GLN A 4 4.81 0.56 -11.94
C GLN A 4 5.60 -0.75 -11.79
N ALA A 5 4.92 -1.86 -11.46
CA ALA A 5 5.54 -3.17 -11.35
C ALA A 5 6.17 -3.62 -12.67
N GLU A 6 5.53 -3.35 -13.81
CA GLU A 6 6.10 -3.59 -15.14
C GLU A 6 7.38 -2.77 -15.38
N ALA A 7 7.38 -1.49 -15.01
CA ALA A 7 8.55 -0.61 -15.16
C ALA A 7 9.75 -1.00 -14.27
N ILE A 8 9.52 -1.76 -13.19
CA ILE A 8 10.58 -2.23 -12.28
C ILE A 8 10.80 -3.75 -12.35
N LYS A 9 10.27 -4.43 -13.37
CA LYS A 9 10.23 -5.89 -13.46
C LYS A 9 11.60 -6.56 -13.28
N GLU A 10 12.68 -5.90 -13.70
CA GLU A 10 14.06 -6.36 -13.52
C GLU A 10 14.54 -6.42 -12.07
N TYR A 11 13.90 -5.69 -11.16
CA TYR A 11 14.19 -5.69 -9.73
C TYR A 11 13.33 -6.69 -8.92
N ILE A 12 12.38 -7.37 -9.58
CA ILE A 12 11.38 -8.22 -8.93
C ILE A 12 11.79 -9.68 -9.02
N SER A 13 11.84 -10.35 -7.88
CA SER A 13 12.24 -11.76 -7.75
C SER A 13 11.17 -12.71 -8.28
N ASP A 14 9.91 -12.49 -7.90
CA ASP A 14 8.77 -13.28 -8.38
C ASP A 14 7.64 -12.38 -8.89
N TYR A 15 7.72 -12.07 -10.18
CA TYR A 15 6.79 -11.13 -10.82
C TYR A 15 5.34 -11.62 -10.81
N ASP A 16 5.10 -12.92 -10.90
CA ASP A 16 3.73 -13.47 -10.87
C ASP A 16 3.14 -13.34 -9.47
N ALA A 17 3.91 -13.67 -8.43
CA ALA A 17 3.48 -13.52 -7.04
C ALA A 17 3.22 -12.03 -6.70
N LEU A 18 4.10 -11.13 -7.12
CA LEU A 18 3.89 -9.70 -6.93
C LEU A 18 2.62 -9.21 -7.62
N ARG A 19 2.35 -9.64 -8.85
CA ARG A 19 1.12 -9.26 -9.58
C ARG A 19 -0.14 -9.70 -8.87
N PHE A 20 -0.18 -10.93 -8.36
CA PHE A 20 -1.33 -11.40 -7.59
C PHE A 20 -1.48 -10.64 -6.27
N ALA A 21 -0.38 -10.34 -5.58
CA ALA A 21 -0.43 -9.49 -4.40
C ALA A 21 -1.02 -8.10 -4.72
N ILE A 22 -0.57 -7.46 -5.81
CA ILE A 22 -1.11 -6.18 -6.28
C ILE A 22 -2.61 -6.28 -6.56
N TRP A 23 -3.05 -7.32 -7.27
CA TRP A 23 -4.47 -7.47 -7.63
C TRP A 23 -5.37 -7.69 -6.43
N TYR A 24 -4.89 -8.41 -5.41
CA TYR A 24 -5.74 -8.84 -4.32
C TYR A 24 -5.58 -8.04 -3.02
N HIS A 25 -4.54 -7.22 -2.83
CA HIS A 25 -4.25 -6.66 -1.49
C HIS A 25 -5.43 -5.89 -0.87
N ASP A 26 -6.16 -5.12 -1.67
CA ASP A 26 -7.32 -4.31 -1.25
C ASP A 26 -8.67 -4.83 -1.79
N ILE A 27 -8.73 -6.08 -2.24
CA ILE A 27 -9.98 -6.67 -2.79
C ILE A 27 -11.13 -6.65 -1.76
N ILE A 28 -10.79 -6.74 -0.47
CA ILE A 28 -11.70 -6.51 0.64
C ILE A 28 -11.26 -5.22 1.33
N CYS A 29 -12.01 -4.14 1.13
CA CYS A 29 -11.84 -2.91 1.90
C CYS A 29 -13.17 -2.51 2.56
N LYS A 30 -13.21 -2.55 3.90
CA LYS A 30 -14.34 -2.08 4.70
C LYS A 30 -13.80 -1.09 5.73
N ALA A 31 -14.16 0.19 5.61
CA ALA A 31 -13.69 1.25 6.50
C ALA A 31 -13.92 0.99 8.01
N THR A 32 -14.90 0.15 8.34
CA THR A 32 -15.25 -0.22 9.73
C THR A 32 -14.50 -1.42 10.29
N LYS A 33 -13.59 -2.04 9.51
CA LYS A 33 -12.88 -3.26 9.90
C LYS A 33 -11.37 -3.07 9.74
N GLY A 34 -10.63 -3.50 10.76
CA GLY A 34 -9.15 -3.47 10.76
C GLY A 34 -8.49 -4.77 10.32
N ASN A 35 -9.23 -5.70 9.70
CA ASN A 35 -8.69 -6.98 9.22
C ASN A 35 -8.88 -7.18 7.71
N ASN A 36 -8.99 -6.08 6.97
CA ASN A 36 -9.23 -6.07 5.53
C ASN A 36 -8.13 -6.83 4.79
N GLU A 37 -6.87 -6.52 5.07
CA GLU A 37 -5.70 -7.10 4.38
C GLU A 37 -5.56 -8.59 4.68
N THR A 38 -5.85 -9.00 5.93
CA THR A 38 -5.85 -10.44 6.28
C THR A 38 -6.94 -11.18 5.49
N LYS A 39 -8.14 -10.60 5.38
CA LYS A 39 -9.23 -11.20 4.61
C LYS A 39 -8.96 -11.18 3.11
N SER A 40 -8.38 -10.12 2.58
CA SER A 40 -7.91 -10.03 1.20
C SER A 40 -6.89 -11.13 0.89
N ALA A 41 -5.96 -11.38 1.83
CA ALA A 41 -4.98 -12.44 1.71
C ALA A 41 -5.64 -13.83 1.73
N GLU A 42 -6.58 -14.08 2.65
CA GLU A 42 -7.36 -15.33 2.68
C GLU A 42 -8.15 -15.54 1.38
N PHE A 43 -8.79 -14.49 0.87
CA PHE A 43 -9.51 -14.50 -0.39
C PHE A 43 -8.58 -14.88 -1.56
N ALA A 44 -7.43 -14.20 -1.67
CA ALA A 44 -6.43 -14.47 -2.71
C ALA A 44 -6.01 -15.94 -2.73
N ILE A 45 -5.73 -16.52 -1.55
CA ILE A 45 -5.29 -17.91 -1.44
C ILE A 45 -6.40 -18.88 -1.82
N ASN A 46 -7.64 -18.61 -1.45
CA ASN A 46 -8.77 -19.45 -1.84
C ASN A 46 -8.97 -19.45 -3.36
N GLN A 47 -8.78 -18.31 -4.04
CA GLN A 47 -8.83 -18.24 -5.50
C GLN A 47 -7.65 -18.97 -6.15
N LEU A 48 -6.42 -18.79 -5.63
CA LEU A 48 -5.21 -19.39 -6.21
C LEU A 48 -5.14 -20.90 -6.04
N LYS A 49 -5.75 -21.47 -4.99
CA LYS A 49 -5.86 -22.93 -4.79
C LYS A 49 -6.58 -23.65 -5.93
N ALA A 50 -7.45 -22.97 -6.66
CA ALA A 50 -8.16 -23.52 -7.81
C ALA A 50 -7.30 -23.51 -9.10
N THR A 51 -6.02 -23.13 -9.01
CA THR A 51 -5.10 -22.99 -10.13
C THR A 51 -3.85 -23.84 -9.92
N ASN A 52 -2.96 -23.89 -10.91
CA ASN A 52 -1.66 -24.55 -10.79
C ASN A 52 -0.59 -23.70 -10.07
N PHE A 53 -0.98 -22.64 -9.37
CA PHE A 53 -0.03 -21.75 -8.68
C PHE A 53 0.61 -22.48 -7.48
N SER A 54 1.93 -22.40 -7.37
CA SER A 54 2.67 -23.20 -6.39
C SER A 54 2.36 -22.76 -4.95
N LYS A 55 2.41 -23.72 -4.01
CA LYS A 55 2.19 -23.44 -2.59
C LYS A 55 3.15 -22.39 -2.02
N ASN A 56 4.41 -22.43 -2.43
CA ASN A 56 5.43 -21.46 -2.01
C ASN A 56 5.08 -20.04 -2.52
N ARG A 57 4.65 -19.91 -3.78
CA ARG A 57 4.23 -18.60 -4.31
C ARG A 57 2.94 -18.10 -3.68
N MET A 58 2.00 -19.00 -3.37
CA MET A 58 0.80 -18.64 -2.59
C MET A 58 1.17 -18.05 -1.23
N GLU A 59 2.12 -18.65 -0.50
CA GLU A 59 2.60 -18.11 0.77
C GLU A 59 3.24 -16.72 0.61
N ILE A 60 4.04 -16.53 -0.44
CA ILE A 60 4.59 -15.21 -0.79
C ILE A 60 3.45 -14.19 -1.00
N VAL A 61 2.46 -14.50 -1.85
CA VAL A 61 1.31 -13.61 -2.09
C VAL A 61 0.60 -13.26 -0.79
N GLN A 62 0.35 -14.26 0.06
CA GLN A 62 -0.35 -14.05 1.33
C GLN A 62 0.42 -13.08 2.23
N ASN A 63 1.73 -13.27 2.37
CA ASN A 63 2.55 -12.44 3.25
C ASN A 63 2.76 -11.03 2.68
N LEU A 64 2.92 -10.92 1.36
CA LEU A 64 2.96 -9.65 0.65
C LEU A 64 1.69 -8.82 0.93
N ILE A 65 0.50 -9.42 0.77
CA ILE A 65 -0.76 -8.73 1.07
C ILE A 65 -0.82 -8.34 2.55
N LYS A 66 -0.55 -9.27 3.48
CA LYS A 66 -0.59 -8.99 4.93
C LYS A 66 0.35 -7.86 5.36
N SER A 67 1.47 -7.69 4.68
CA SER A 67 2.45 -6.64 4.98
C SER A 67 1.89 -5.21 4.80
N THR A 68 0.90 -5.04 3.93
CA THR A 68 0.26 -3.74 3.64
C THR A 68 -0.52 -3.20 4.83
N GLN A 69 -1.00 -4.05 5.74
CA GLN A 69 -1.82 -3.61 6.88
C GLN A 69 -1.14 -2.58 7.79
N LYS A 70 0.16 -2.73 8.00
CA LYS A 70 0.96 -1.82 8.83
C LYS A 70 2.01 -1.08 8.02
N HIS A 71 2.01 -1.26 6.70
CA HIS A 71 3.04 -0.82 5.76
C HIS A 71 4.46 -1.10 6.29
N LYS A 72 4.73 -2.35 6.67
CA LYS A 72 6.02 -2.79 7.20
C LYS A 72 6.49 -4.05 6.49
N VAL A 73 7.78 -4.11 6.19
CA VAL A 73 8.41 -5.34 5.69
C VAL A 73 8.31 -6.41 6.78
N ILE A 74 7.67 -7.52 6.43
CA ILE A 74 7.56 -8.71 7.28
C ILE A 74 8.20 -9.94 6.64
N CYS A 75 8.63 -9.82 5.39
CA CYS A 75 9.40 -10.82 4.64
C CYS A 75 10.76 -10.25 4.26
N PRO A 76 11.74 -10.18 5.18
CA PRO A 76 13.03 -9.55 4.91
C PRO A 76 13.82 -10.26 3.80
N ASP A 77 13.62 -11.58 3.64
CA ASP A 77 14.28 -12.37 2.60
C ASP A 77 13.62 -12.22 1.21
N ASN A 78 12.49 -11.52 1.13
CA ASN A 78 11.81 -11.21 -0.13
C ASN A 78 11.81 -9.70 -0.39
N THR A 79 12.72 -9.29 -1.27
CA THR A 79 12.88 -7.88 -1.68
C THR A 79 11.61 -7.28 -2.30
N ASP A 80 10.75 -8.11 -2.90
CA ASP A 80 9.50 -7.67 -3.53
C ASP A 80 8.52 -7.10 -2.50
N ASN A 81 8.68 -7.46 -1.20
CA ASN A 81 7.88 -6.88 -0.13
C ASN A 81 8.06 -5.36 -0.05
N ALA A 82 9.31 -4.87 -0.08
CA ALA A 82 9.58 -3.44 -0.02
C ALA A 82 9.00 -2.71 -1.24
N PHE A 83 9.13 -3.29 -2.43
CA PHE A 83 8.57 -2.72 -3.65
C PHE A 83 7.04 -2.66 -3.65
N LEU A 84 6.35 -3.68 -3.13
CA LEU A 84 4.89 -3.65 -3.02
C LEU A 84 4.43 -2.51 -2.11
N LEU A 85 5.06 -2.37 -0.94
CA LEU A 85 4.71 -1.32 0.02
C LEU A 85 4.95 0.07 -0.55
N ASP A 86 6.08 0.27 -1.24
CA ASP A 86 6.38 1.54 -1.87
C ASP A 86 5.42 1.88 -3.02
N MET A 87 5.02 0.87 -3.81
CA MET A 87 4.00 1.03 -4.86
C MET A 87 2.64 1.42 -4.32
N ASP A 88 2.26 0.84 -3.18
CA ASP A 88 0.98 1.12 -2.52
C ASP A 88 0.95 2.56 -1.98
N LEU A 89 2.07 3.01 -1.41
CA LEU A 89 2.21 4.37 -0.90
C LEU A 89 2.58 5.43 -1.96
N SER A 90 2.84 5.03 -3.21
CA SER A 90 3.38 5.94 -4.24
C SER A 90 2.50 7.17 -4.51
N ILE A 91 1.19 7.06 -4.29
CA ILE A 91 0.24 8.18 -4.44
C ILE A 91 0.62 9.36 -3.54
N LEU A 92 1.26 9.10 -2.39
CA LEU A 92 1.69 10.16 -1.49
C LEU A 92 2.69 11.10 -2.16
N GLY A 93 3.58 10.58 -3.00
CA GLY A 93 4.62 11.35 -3.69
C GLY A 93 4.25 11.87 -5.07
N ASN A 94 3.00 11.73 -5.51
CA ASN A 94 2.56 12.28 -6.80
C ASN A 94 2.44 13.82 -6.75
N ASP A 95 2.18 14.44 -7.91
CA ASP A 95 1.89 15.87 -7.97
C ASP A 95 0.66 16.23 -7.11
N TRP A 96 0.58 17.51 -6.71
CA TRP A 96 -0.47 17.97 -5.80
C TRP A 96 -1.89 17.75 -6.34
N SER A 97 -2.12 17.86 -7.65
CA SER A 97 -3.46 17.68 -8.23
C SER A 97 -3.94 16.23 -8.07
N SER A 98 -3.05 15.28 -8.38
CA SER A 98 -3.28 13.86 -8.16
C SER A 98 -3.51 13.53 -6.68
N TYR A 99 -2.66 14.09 -5.80
CA TYR A 99 -2.79 13.90 -4.35
C TYR A 99 -4.10 14.50 -3.80
N GLN A 100 -4.51 15.68 -4.27
CA GLN A 100 -5.76 16.32 -3.88
C GLN A 100 -6.99 15.51 -4.30
N SER A 101 -6.95 14.88 -5.47
CA SER A 101 -8.01 13.96 -5.89
C SER A 101 -8.04 12.71 -4.98
N TYR A 102 -6.86 12.21 -4.60
CA TYR A 102 -6.73 11.10 -3.66
C TYR A 102 -7.33 11.42 -2.27
N ILE A 103 -7.00 12.56 -1.65
CA ILE A 103 -7.55 12.91 -0.32
C ILE A 103 -9.08 13.05 -0.34
N GLN A 104 -9.65 13.55 -1.45
CA GLN A 104 -11.10 13.65 -1.61
C GLN A 104 -11.76 12.28 -1.70
N ASN A 105 -11.14 11.35 -2.43
CA ASN A 105 -11.64 9.98 -2.54
C ASN A 105 -11.55 9.23 -1.20
N ILE A 106 -10.44 9.39 -0.46
CA ILE A 106 -10.33 8.84 0.91
C ILE A 106 -11.42 9.44 1.82
N ARG A 107 -11.68 10.75 1.74
CA ARG A 107 -12.77 11.34 2.55
C ARG A 107 -14.13 10.71 2.23
N LYS A 108 -14.42 10.44 0.95
CA LYS A 108 -15.67 9.78 0.52
C LYS A 108 -15.75 8.33 1.01
N GLU A 109 -14.67 7.58 0.93
CA GLU A 109 -14.61 6.19 1.40
C GLU A 109 -14.91 6.08 2.90
N TYR A 110 -14.39 7.03 3.69
CA TYR A 110 -14.61 7.10 5.13
C TYR A 110 -15.80 8.00 5.52
N ALA A 111 -16.76 8.24 4.61
CA ALA A 111 -17.92 9.11 4.86
C ALA A 111 -18.81 8.64 6.03
N ILE A 112 -18.75 7.36 6.39
CA ILE A 112 -19.46 6.82 7.57
C ILE A 112 -19.01 7.46 8.89
N TYR A 113 -17.78 7.99 8.93
CA TYR A 113 -17.25 8.67 10.10
C TYR A 113 -17.54 10.18 10.06
N PRO A 114 -18.04 10.76 11.17
CA PRO A 114 -18.12 12.21 11.33
C PRO A 114 -16.77 12.89 11.14
N ASP A 115 -16.79 14.14 10.66
CA ASP A 115 -15.58 14.89 10.32
C ASP A 115 -14.58 14.98 11.47
N LEU A 116 -15.03 15.18 12.71
CA LEU A 116 -14.16 15.25 13.88
C LEU A 116 -13.35 13.96 14.08
N ILE A 117 -13.99 12.81 13.91
CA ILE A 117 -13.36 11.49 14.07
C ILE A 117 -12.43 11.22 12.89
N TYR A 118 -12.91 11.44 11.66
CA TYR A 118 -12.12 11.25 10.45
C TYR A 118 -10.86 12.12 10.44
N LYS A 119 -10.99 13.44 10.67
CA LYS A 119 -9.86 14.38 10.65
C LYS A 119 -8.83 14.03 11.72
N SER A 120 -9.26 13.67 12.92
CA SER A 120 -8.35 13.23 13.99
C SER A 120 -7.60 11.95 13.60
N GLY A 121 -8.30 10.95 13.04
CA GLY A 121 -7.71 9.69 12.58
C GLY A 121 -6.74 9.89 11.42
N ARG A 122 -7.15 10.63 10.38
CA ARG A 122 -6.33 10.94 9.21
C ARG A 122 -5.06 11.68 9.61
N LYS A 123 -5.16 12.69 10.48
CA LYS A 123 -4.01 13.42 11.03
C LYS A 123 -3.02 12.49 11.72
N LYS A 124 -3.48 11.53 12.52
CA LYS A 124 -2.59 10.55 13.19
C LYS A 124 -1.82 9.70 12.19
N VAL A 125 -2.48 9.20 11.14
CA VAL A 125 -1.84 8.40 10.08
C VAL A 125 -0.77 9.22 9.35
N LEU A 126 -1.11 10.44 8.93
CA LEU A 126 -0.18 11.35 8.25
C LEU A 126 1.04 11.69 9.10
N GLN A 127 0.82 12.00 10.38
CA GLN A 127 1.90 12.25 11.32
C GLN A 127 2.77 11.00 11.57
N GLN A 128 2.20 9.80 11.51
CA GLN A 128 2.97 8.56 11.60
C GLN A 128 3.95 8.43 10.44
N PHE A 129 3.54 8.75 9.20
CA PHE A 129 4.46 8.75 8.06
C PHE A 129 5.58 9.79 8.21
N LEU A 130 5.25 11.02 8.64
CA LEU A 130 6.28 12.06 8.83
C LEU A 130 7.32 11.70 9.90
N LYS A 131 6.96 10.89 10.90
CA LYS A 131 7.87 10.41 11.95
C LYS A 131 8.84 9.32 11.46
N GLN A 132 8.56 8.67 10.34
CA GLN A 132 9.46 7.66 9.80
C GLN A 132 10.69 8.36 9.22
N GLU A 133 11.86 7.75 9.36
CA GLU A 133 13.10 8.24 8.71
C GLU A 133 12.93 8.24 7.19
N ARG A 134 12.26 7.21 6.65
CA ARG A 134 11.91 7.07 5.25
C ARG A 134 10.47 6.58 5.13
N ILE A 135 9.67 7.25 4.29
CA ILE A 135 8.33 6.79 3.93
C ILE A 135 8.45 5.65 2.90
N TYR A 136 9.38 5.80 1.95
CA TYR A 136 9.68 4.77 0.95
C TYR A 136 10.94 4.00 1.32
N ILE A 137 10.87 2.68 1.21
CA ILE A 137 11.85 1.73 1.70
C ILE A 137 12.97 1.52 0.68
N THR A 138 12.61 1.32 -0.57
CA THR A 138 13.55 1.08 -1.66
C THR A 138 14.18 2.39 -2.13
N LYS A 139 15.45 2.32 -2.55
CA LYS A 139 16.16 3.47 -3.12
C LYS A 139 15.40 4.08 -4.31
N HIS A 140 14.84 3.23 -5.18
CA HIS A 140 14.10 3.63 -6.38
C HIS A 140 12.91 4.57 -6.07
N TYR A 141 12.11 4.24 -5.05
CA TYR A 141 10.95 5.04 -4.68
C TYR A 141 11.32 6.21 -3.77
N PHE A 142 12.28 6.01 -2.87
CA PHE A 142 12.76 7.07 -1.99
C PHE A 142 13.27 8.28 -2.78
N GLU A 143 14.16 8.07 -3.75
CA GLU A 143 14.72 9.16 -4.55
C GLU A 143 13.67 9.89 -5.39
N ARG A 144 12.61 9.18 -5.81
CA ARG A 144 11.56 9.72 -6.67
C ARG A 144 10.46 10.45 -5.91
N PHE A 145 10.06 9.93 -4.75
CA PHE A 145 8.78 10.28 -4.13
C PHE A 145 8.89 10.86 -2.73
N GLU A 146 9.97 10.61 -1.98
CA GLU A 146 10.05 10.97 -0.55
C GLU A 146 9.82 12.47 -0.31
N LYS A 147 10.54 13.32 -1.06
CA LYS A 147 10.46 14.78 -0.90
C LYS A 147 9.05 15.28 -1.18
N GLN A 148 8.44 14.84 -2.28
CA GLN A 148 7.10 15.27 -2.67
C GLN A 148 6.04 14.74 -1.69
N ALA A 149 6.21 13.51 -1.19
CA ALA A 149 5.30 12.92 -0.22
C ALA A 149 5.25 13.70 1.08
N ARG A 150 6.39 14.12 1.61
CA ARG A 150 6.45 14.96 2.81
C ARG A 150 5.77 16.31 2.60
N LEU A 151 6.04 16.98 1.48
CA LEU A 151 5.37 18.24 1.12
C LEU A 151 3.85 18.09 1.01
N ASN A 152 3.38 17.03 0.36
CA ASN A 152 1.96 16.75 0.21
C ASN A 152 1.28 16.48 1.57
N ILE A 153 1.92 15.66 2.42
CA ILE A 153 1.40 15.33 3.75
C ILE A 153 1.36 16.58 4.63
N GLU A 154 2.43 17.38 4.66
CA GLU A 154 2.49 18.64 5.41
C GLU A 154 1.42 19.61 4.93
N ARG A 155 1.19 19.69 3.61
CA ARG A 155 0.13 20.53 3.04
C ARG A 155 -1.27 20.02 3.41
N GLU A 156 -1.53 18.71 3.39
CA GLU A 156 -2.82 18.14 3.84
C GLU A 156 -3.07 18.47 5.31
N LEU A 157 -2.04 18.45 6.16
CA LEU A 157 -2.17 18.74 7.59
C LEU A 157 -2.55 20.19 7.92
N LEU A 158 -2.45 21.10 6.94
CA LEU A 158 -2.85 22.51 7.06
C LEU A 158 -4.28 22.78 6.54
N LEU A 159 -4.94 21.78 5.96
CA LEU A 159 -6.35 21.84 5.50
C LEU A 159 -7.35 21.54 6.64
#